data_AF-A0A845ZW79-F1
#
_entry.id   AF-A0A845ZW79-F1
#
_cell.length_a   1.000
_cell.length_b   1.000
_cell.length_c   1.000
_cell.angle_alpha   90.00
_cell.angle_beta   90.00
_cell.angle_gamma   90.00
#
_symmetry.space_group_name_H-M   'P 1'
#
loop_
_entity.id
_entity.type
_entity.pdbx_description
1 polymer ?
#
loop_
_entity_poly.entity_id
_entity_poly.type
_entity_poly.pdbx_seq_one_letter_code
_entity_poly.pdbx_strand_id
1 'polypeptide(L)'
;QQHLNYMGLDSLVAVNLRNRLQTKLSVHIPITKFMEELTIAALSTELNQQLTQLEQKHTSGLDNNQQLQSGNVNDSDWIEVDL
;
A
#
# COMPACT_ATOMS: atom_id res chain seq x y z
N GLN A 1 -17.25 -8.48 -22.18
CA GLN A 1 -16.87 -8.27 -20.77
C GLN A 1 -18.14 -7.86 -20.04
N GLN A 2 -18.56 -8.54 -18.97
CA GLN A 2 -19.81 -8.22 -18.26
C GLN A 2 -19.51 -7.23 -17.12
N HIS A 3 -20.32 -6.17 -17.00
CA HIS A 3 -20.11 -5.14 -15.97
C HIS A 3 -20.63 -5.64 -14.61
N LEU A 4 -20.00 -5.19 -13.52
CA LEU A 4 -20.33 -5.67 -12.18
C LEU A 4 -21.79 -5.33 -11.79
N ASN A 5 -22.32 -4.20 -12.24
CA ASN A 5 -23.71 -3.78 -11.96
C ASN A 5 -24.73 -4.80 -12.48
N TYR A 6 -24.48 -5.41 -13.65
CA TYR A 6 -25.35 -6.45 -14.21
C TYR A 6 -25.23 -7.81 -13.52
N MET A 7 -24.23 -7.99 -12.64
CA MET A 7 -24.07 -9.17 -11.79
C MET A 7 -24.76 -9.03 -10.43
N GLY A 8 -25.48 -7.92 -10.19
CA GLY A 8 -26.08 -7.63 -8.89
C GLY A 8 -25.13 -6.97 -7.90
N LEU A 9 -24.06 -6.30 -8.36
CA LEU A 9 -23.28 -5.42 -7.51
C LEU A 9 -24.08 -4.13 -7.24
N ASP A 10 -24.87 -4.13 -6.18
CA ASP A 10 -25.55 -2.94 -5.66
C ASP A 10 -24.61 -2.05 -4.82
N SER A 11 -25.08 -0.86 -4.46
CA SER A 11 -24.30 0.11 -3.68
C SER A 11 -23.77 -0.43 -2.35
N LEU A 12 -24.52 -1.29 -1.66
CA LEU A 12 -24.09 -1.86 -0.38
C LEU A 12 -23.00 -2.91 -0.60
N VAL A 13 -23.15 -3.77 -1.61
CA VAL A 13 -22.14 -4.77 -1.97
C VAL A 13 -20.86 -4.09 -2.46
N ALA A 14 -20.95 -3.02 -3.25
CA ALA A 14 -19.80 -2.23 -3.69
C ALA A 14 -19.03 -1.61 -2.52
N VAL A 15 -19.72 -1.04 -1.52
CA VAL A 15 -19.09 -0.51 -0.31
C VAL A 15 -18.40 -1.62 0.49
N ASN A 16 -19.06 -2.76 0.66
CA ASN A 16 -18.46 -3.91 1.34
C ASN A 16 -17.22 -4.44 0.61
N LEU A 17 -17.28 -4.55 -0.72
CA LEU A 17 -16.16 -4.97 -1.54
C LEU A 17 -14.99 -3.99 -1.42
N ARG A 18 -15.25 -2.69 -1.58
CA ARG A 18 -14.25 -1.63 -1.37
C ARG A 18 -13.58 -1.75 0.00
N ASN A 19 -14.38 -1.89 1.06
CA ASN A 19 -13.85 -2.01 2.42
C ASN A 19 -13.00 -3.28 2.59
N ARG A 20 -13.41 -4.41 2.00
CA ARG A 20 -12.63 -5.65 2.02
C ARG A 20 -11.31 -5.50 1.29
N LEU A 21 -11.29 -4.87 0.11
CA LEU A 21 -10.07 -4.63 -0.66
C LEU A 21 -9.09 -3.75 0.14
N GLN A 22 -9.60 -2.69 0.77
CA GLN A 22 -8.79 -1.83 1.63
C GLN A 22 -8.22 -2.59 2.84
N THR A 23 -9.05 -3.33 3.57
CA THR A 23 -8.63 -4.00 4.81
C THR A 23 -7.75 -5.23 4.56
N LYS A 24 -7.99 -5.98 3.48
CA LYS A 24 -7.29 -7.25 3.21
C LYS A 24 -6.08 -7.10 2.30
N LEU A 25 -6.10 -6.13 1.39
CA LEU A 25 -5.02 -5.95 0.40
C LEU A 25 -4.31 -4.59 0.52
N SER A 26 -4.76 -3.69 1.43
CA SER A 26 -4.26 -2.31 1.50
C SER A 26 -4.41 -1.53 0.19
N VAL A 27 -5.35 -1.95 -0.67
CA VAL A 27 -5.64 -1.34 -1.97
C VAL A 27 -6.77 -0.33 -1.82
N HIS A 28 -6.57 0.87 -2.37
CA HIS A 28 -7.59 1.91 -2.36
C HIS A 28 -8.25 2.04 -3.73
N ILE A 29 -9.55 1.75 -3.79
CA ILE A 29 -10.37 1.97 -4.98
C ILE A 29 -11.53 2.90 -4.62
N PRO A 30 -11.71 4.04 -5.32
CA PRO A 30 -12.85 4.92 -5.12
C PRO A 30 -14.18 4.19 -5.35
N ILE A 31 -15.19 4.46 -4.50
CA ILE A 31 -16.50 3.81 -4.65
C ILE A 31 -17.17 4.16 -5.98
N THR A 32 -16.89 5.34 -6.54
CA THR A 32 -17.40 5.81 -7.83
C THR A 32 -17.02 4.86 -8.97
N LYS A 33 -15.81 4.28 -8.94
CA LYS A 33 -15.37 3.28 -9.94
C LYS A 33 -16.28 2.06 -9.96
N PHE A 34 -16.80 1.62 -8.81
CA PHE A 34 -17.73 0.48 -8.76
C PHE A 34 -19.14 0.84 -9.25
N MET A 35 -19.52 2.11 -9.16
CA MET A 35 -20.81 2.61 -9.65
C MET A 35 -20.79 2.86 -11.16
N GLU A 36 -19.62 3.12 -11.72
CA GLU A 36 -19.36 3.18 -13.16
C GLU A 36 -19.42 1.78 -13.80
N GLU A 37 -19.31 1.71 -15.14
CA GLU A 37 -19.28 0.48 -15.93
C GLU A 37 -17.98 -0.34 -15.73
N LEU A 38 -17.58 -0.57 -14.50
CA LEU A 38 -16.41 -1.37 -14.16
C LEU A 38 -16.68 -2.83 -14.50
N THR A 39 -15.69 -3.44 -15.16
CA THR A 39 -15.66 -4.87 -15.46
C THR A 39 -14.77 -5.60 -14.48
N ILE A 40 -14.98 -6.91 -14.33
CA ILE A 40 -14.11 -7.76 -13.51
C ILE A 40 -12.67 -7.68 -14.02
N ALA A 41 -12.46 -7.67 -15.34
CA ALA A 41 -11.13 -7.57 -15.93
C ALA A 41 -10.42 -6.25 -15.59
N ALA A 42 -11.14 -5.12 -15.65
CA ALA A 42 -10.59 -3.82 -15.26
C ALA A 42 -10.24 -3.78 -13.77
N LEU A 43 -11.13 -4.31 -12.91
CA LEU A 43 -10.86 -4.43 -11.48
C LEU A 43 -9.63 -5.30 -11.19
N SER A 44 -9.51 -6.46 -11.84
CA SER A 44 -8.34 -7.35 -11.68
C SER A 44 -7.04 -6.68 -12.12
N THR A 45 -7.07 -5.90 -13.20
CA THR A 45 -5.89 -5.17 -13.68
C THR A 45 -5.44 -4.12 -12.67
N GLU A 46 -6.38 -3.31 -12.17
CA GLU A 46 -6.12 -2.29 -11.15
C GLU A 46 -5.55 -2.92 -9.85
N LEU A 47 -6.15 -4.01 -9.39
CA LEU A 47 -5.67 -4.73 -8.20
C LEU A 47 -4.25 -5.24 -8.37
N ASN A 48 -3.93 -5.82 -9.54
CA ASN A 48 -2.59 -6.32 -9.83
C ASN A 48 -1.55 -5.17 -9.82
N GLN A 49 -1.87 -4.04 -10.47
CA GLN A 49 -1.00 -2.88 -10.52
C GLN A 49 -0.72 -2.30 -9.13
N GLN A 50 -1.74 -2.14 -8.29
CA GLN A 50 -1.55 -1.61 -6.93
C GLN A 50 -0.79 -2.58 -6.03
N LEU A 51 -1.05 -3.89 -6.15
CA LEU A 51 -0.35 -4.89 -5.35
C LEU A 51 1.13 -4.96 -5.70
N THR A 52 1.48 -4.96 -6.99
CA THR A 52 2.89 -4.93 -7.42
C THR A 52 3.60 -3.67 -6.95
N GLN A 53 2.94 -2.50 -7.00
CA GLN A 53 3.52 -1.26 -6.47
C GLN A 53 3.74 -1.33 -4.95
N LEU A 54 2.82 -1.96 -4.22
CA LEU A 54 2.97 -2.18 -2.78
C LEU A 54 4.19 -3.08 -2.51
N GLU A 55 4.35 -4.18 -3.25
CA GLU A 55 5.53 -5.05 -3.13
C GLU A 55 6.84 -4.29 -3.37
N GLN A 56 6.91 -3.44 -4.41
CA GLN A 56 8.10 -2.63 -4.68
C GLN A 56 8.39 -1.60 -3.58
N LYS A 57 7.35 -1.04 -2.96
CA LYS A 57 7.49 -0.08 -1.85
C LYS A 57 8.03 -0.76 -0.58
N HIS A 58 7.67 -2.01 -0.34
CA HIS A 58 8.18 -2.78 0.80
C HIS A 58 9.65 -3.19 0.61
N THR A 59 10.09 -3.50 -0.61
CA THR A 59 11.50 -3.86 -0.89
C THR A 59 12.41 -2.64 -1.01
N SER A 60 11.88 -1.50 -1.47
CA SER A 60 12.65 -0.25 -1.60
C SER A 60 12.86 0.49 -0.26
N GLY A 61 12.22 0.05 0.82
CA GLY A 61 12.37 0.60 2.17
C GLY A 61 13.48 -0.04 3.01
N LEU A 62 14.19 -1.04 2.48
CA LEU A 62 15.23 -1.78 3.22
C LEU A 62 16.68 -1.33 2.91
N ASP A 63 16.89 -0.28 2.11
CA ASP A 63 18.22 0.26 1.79
C ASP A 63 18.44 1.65 2.44
N ASN A 64 18.51 1.73 3.77
CA ASN A 64 18.96 2.95 4.46
C ASN A 64 19.74 2.64 5.76
N ASN A 65 20.70 1.72 5.70
CA ASN A 65 21.71 1.53 6.75
C ASN A 65 22.93 0.82 6.11
N GLN A 66 24.08 1.45 5.84
CA GLN A 66 24.97 2.10 6.79
C GLN A 66 26.11 2.79 6.01
N GLN A 67 25.96 4.06 5.61
CA GLN A 67 27.14 4.80 5.17
C GLN A 67 28.05 5.06 6.38
N LEU A 68 29.03 4.18 6.55
CA LEU A 68 30.22 4.34 7.36
C LEU A 68 30.87 5.68 6.97
N GLN A 69 30.59 6.73 7.74
CA GLN A 69 31.35 7.96 7.70
C GLN A 69 32.56 7.77 8.61
N SER A 70 33.67 7.36 8.00
CA SER A 70 35.00 7.53 8.58
C SER A 70 35.29 9.03 8.78
N GLY A 71 35.72 9.39 10.00
CA GLY A 71 36.11 10.75 10.41
C GLY A 71 35.06 11.35 11.37
N ASN A 72 35.29 11.50 12.66
CA ASN A 72 36.47 12.01 13.35
C ASN A 72 36.39 11.56 14.82
N VAL A 73 37.43 10.90 15.35
CA VAL A 73 37.56 10.68 16.80
C VAL A 73 37.92 12.02 17.42
N ASN A 74 36.92 12.80 17.84
CA ASN A 74 37.15 13.84 18.84
C ASN A 74 36.89 13.24 20.22
N ASP A 75 37.99 12.78 20.79
CA ASP A 75 38.24 12.61 22.20
C ASP A 75 37.88 13.91 22.94
N SER A 76 36.67 14.04 23.48
CA SER A 76 36.39 14.76 24.74
C SER A 76 34.93 14.59 25.18
N ASP A 77 34.77 14.27 26.47
CA ASP A 77 33.63 14.63 27.32
C ASP A 77 32.41 13.67 27.41
N TRP A 78 32.68 12.42 27.80
CA TRP A 78 31.70 11.59 28.49
C TRP A 78 31.97 11.69 30.01
N ILE A 79 31.25 12.57 30.70
CA ILE A 79 31.21 12.61 32.17
C ILE A 79 30.37 11.42 32.65
N GLU A 80 31.03 10.48 33.32
CA GLU A 80 30.38 9.39 34.04
C GLU A 80 29.61 9.97 35.25
N VAL A 81 28.28 9.81 35.27
CA VAL A 81 27.47 10.05 36.47
C VAL A 81 27.39 8.72 37.21
N ASP A 82 28.18 8.59 38.27
CA ASP A 82 28.08 7.52 39.26
C ASP A 82 26.72 7.61 39.97
N LEU A 83 25.99 6.49 40.06
CA LEU A 83 24.79 6.30 40.88
C LEU A 83 25.03 5.21 41.91
#